data_AF-A0A921HP29-F1
#
_entry.id   AF-A0A921HP29-F1
#
_cell.length_a   1.000
_cell.length_b   1.000
_cell.length_c   1.000
_cell.angle_alpha   90.00
_cell.angle_beta   90.00
_cell.angle_gamma   90.00
#
_symmetry.space_group_name_H-M   'P 1'
#
loop_
_entity.id
_entity.type
_entity.pdbx_description
1 polymer ?
#
loop_
_entity_poly.entity_id
_entity_poly.type
_entity_poly.pdbx_seq_one_letter_code
_entity_poly.pdbx_strand_id
1 'polypeptide(L)'
;MPISNNRVAYLIKSTGIKAGIKKNIHPHIFRHTHASLLAEAGTQLEVISQRLGHSSSNITRKIYLHITQNLEQKSIEKFSDYMQKVSTF
;
A
#
# COMPACT_ATOMS: atom_id res chain seq x y z
N MET A 1 22.72 -7.91 20.51
CA MET A 1 23.02 -8.47 19.16
C MET A 1 21.82 -8.24 18.25
N PRO A 2 22.01 -7.81 17.00
CA PRO A 2 20.92 -7.69 16.03
C PRO A 2 20.35 -9.08 15.69
N ILE A 3 19.03 -9.16 15.53
CA ILE A 3 18.33 -10.38 15.15
C ILE A 3 18.63 -10.65 13.68
N SER A 4 18.95 -11.90 13.31
CA SER A 4 19.21 -12.24 11.91
C SER A 4 17.94 -12.12 11.05
N ASN A 5 18.09 -11.67 9.80
CA ASN A 5 16.97 -11.53 8.86
C ASN A 5 16.18 -12.84 8.68
N ASN A 6 16.88 -13.98 8.72
CA ASN A 6 16.28 -15.31 8.64
C ASN A 6 15.42 -15.62 9.87
N ARG A 7 15.85 -15.20 11.05
CA ARG A 7 15.08 -15.35 12.30
C ARG A 7 13.83 -14.49 12.26
N VAL A 8 13.92 -13.25 11.77
CA VAL A 8 12.76 -12.36 11.60
C VAL A 8 11.75 -12.95 10.61
N ALA A 9 12.21 -13.43 9.46
CA ALA A 9 11.35 -14.07 8.47
C ALA A 9 10.67 -15.33 9.02
N TYR A 10 11.40 -16.16 9.76
CA TYR A 10 10.85 -17.35 10.41
C TYR A 10 9.77 -17.01 11.44
N LEU A 11 10.04 -16.02 12.30
CA LEU A 11 9.08 -15.57 13.31
C LEU A 11 7.81 -15.04 12.65
N ILE A 12 7.93 -14.16 11.67
CA ILE A 12 6.81 -13.63 10.88
C ILE A 12 5.97 -14.77 10.31
N LYS A 13 6.60 -15.74 9.63
CA LYS A 13 5.90 -16.88 9.05
C LYS A 13 5.15 -17.69 10.10
N SER A 14 5.81 -18.02 11.22
CA SER A 14 5.21 -18.81 12.31
C SER A 14 4.01 -18.10 12.94
N THR A 15 4.09 -16.77 13.13
CA THR A 15 3.00 -15.96 13.65
C THR A 15 1.87 -15.85 12.64
N GLY A 16 2.16 -15.72 11.34
CA GLY A 16 1.16 -15.70 10.28
C GLY A 16 0.31 -16.97 10.25
N ILE A 17 0.95 -18.14 10.40
CA ILE A 17 0.24 -19.42 10.49
C ILE A 17 -0.68 -19.45 11.70
N LYS A 18 -0.20 -19.00 12.88
CA LYS A 18 -1.02 -18.90 14.09
C LYS A 18 -2.20 -17.93 13.95
N ALA A 19 -2.02 -16.86 13.19
CA ALA A 19 -3.05 -15.88 12.89
C ALA A 19 -4.02 -16.31 11.76
N GLY A 20 -3.85 -17.52 11.19
CA GLY A 20 -4.70 -18.02 10.11
C GLY A 20 -4.45 -17.38 8.74
N ILE A 21 -3.32 -16.68 8.57
CA ILE A 21 -2.96 -16.03 7.31
C ILE A 21 -2.46 -17.09 6.33
N LYS A 22 -3.26 -17.36 5.27
CA LYS A 22 -2.91 -18.32 4.21
C LYS A 22 -1.88 -17.77 3.20
N LYS A 23 -1.65 -16.46 3.19
CA LYS A 23 -0.68 -15.81 2.31
C LYS A 23 0.74 -15.98 2.84
N ASN A 24 1.71 -16.11 1.94
CA ASN A 24 3.11 -16.11 2.31
C ASN A 24 3.53 -14.71 2.78
N ILE A 25 3.82 -14.54 4.07
CA ILE A 25 4.23 -13.26 4.66
C ILE A 25 5.72 -13.25 5.00
N HIS A 26 6.38 -12.14 4.70
CA HIS A 26 7.81 -11.92 4.94
C HIS A 26 8.07 -10.41 5.16
N PRO A 27 9.22 -10.00 5.69
CA PRO A 27 9.47 -8.59 6.07
C PRO A 27 9.12 -7.56 4.99
N HIS A 28 9.49 -7.81 3.73
CA HIS A 28 9.19 -6.89 2.63
C HIS A 28 7.69 -6.67 2.36
N ILE A 29 6.80 -7.63 2.68
CA ILE A 29 5.36 -7.45 2.44
C ILE A 29 4.80 -6.32 3.30
N PHE A 30 5.27 -6.18 4.53
CA PHE A 30 4.88 -5.10 5.43
C PHE A 30 5.35 -3.74 4.91
N ARG A 31 6.56 -3.69 4.32
CA ARG A 31 7.07 -2.46 3.69
C ARG A 31 6.19 -2.03 2.51
N HIS A 32 5.73 -2.98 1.71
CA HIS A 32 4.79 -2.71 0.62
C HIS A 32 3.43 -2.24 1.13
N THR A 33 2.86 -2.93 2.12
CA THR A 33 1.59 -2.51 2.74
C THR A 33 1.70 -1.11 3.32
N HIS A 34 2.80 -0.77 3.99
CA HIS A 34 3.03 0.58 4.51
C HIS A 34 3.06 1.64 3.41
N ALA A 35 3.76 1.36 2.30
CA ALA A 35 3.81 2.25 1.15
C ALA A 35 2.43 2.46 0.51
N SER A 36 1.68 1.37 0.32
CA SER A 36 0.32 1.41 -0.23
C SER A 36 -0.62 2.23 0.64
N LEU A 37 -0.60 2.03 1.96
CA LEU A 37 -1.46 2.78 2.89
C LEU A 37 -1.14 4.28 2.90
N LEU A 38 0.15 4.65 2.82
CA LEU A 38 0.54 6.05 2.74
C LEU A 38 0.09 6.70 1.43
N ALA A 39 0.18 5.95 0.32
CA ALA A 39 -0.29 6.41 -0.99
C ALA A 39 -1.83 6.53 -1.02
N GLU A 40 -2.56 5.58 -0.43
CA GLU A 40 -4.03 5.66 -0.29
C GLU A 40 -4.46 6.83 0.61
N ALA A 41 -3.67 7.15 1.64
CA ALA A 41 -3.88 8.33 2.48
C ALA A 41 -3.56 9.66 1.78
N GLY A 42 -3.13 9.65 0.50
CA GLY A 42 -2.82 10.85 -0.26
C GLY A 42 -1.45 11.46 0.05
N THR A 43 -0.54 10.71 0.69
CA THR A 43 0.81 11.21 0.97
C THR A 43 1.62 11.33 -0.33
N GLN A 44 2.33 12.43 -0.51
CA GLN A 44 3.18 12.65 -1.69
C GLN A 44 4.28 11.57 -1.81
N LEU A 45 4.52 11.12 -3.05
CA LEU A 45 5.50 10.08 -3.36
C LEU A 45 6.90 10.36 -2.78
N GLU A 46 7.33 11.63 -2.79
CA GLU A 46 8.61 12.08 -2.25
C GLU A 46 8.74 11.77 -0.76
N VAL A 47 7.69 12.08 0.02
CA VAL A 47 7.63 11.83 1.47
C VAL A 47 7.63 10.33 1.76
N ILE A 48 6.88 9.54 0.97
CA ILE A 48 6.87 8.08 1.10
C ILE A 48 8.25 7.49 0.78
N SER A 49 8.90 7.99 -0.28
CA SER A 49 10.24 7.55 -0.71
C SER A 49 11.31 7.86 0.33
N GLN A 50 11.29 9.06 0.92
CA GLN A 50 12.19 9.44 2.01
C GLN A 50 11.97 8.58 3.25
N ARG A 51 10.71 8.35 3.63
CA ARG A 51 10.36 7.55 4.82
C ARG A 51 10.73 6.07 4.69
N LEU A 52 10.59 5.51 3.49
CA LEU A 52 10.98 4.14 3.22
C LEU A 52 12.47 4.02 2.88
N GLY A 53 13.15 5.09 2.52
CA GLY A 53 14.51 5.08 1.99
C GLY A 53 14.57 4.77 0.49
N HIS A 54 15.55 5.37 -0.18
CA HIS A 54 15.69 5.36 -1.64
C HIS A 54 15.81 3.97 -2.29
N SER A 55 16.16 2.93 -1.53
CA SER A 55 16.28 1.54 -2.02
C SER A 55 14.95 0.95 -2.53
N SER A 56 13.81 1.59 -2.26
CA SER A 56 12.48 1.11 -2.70
C SER A 56 11.70 2.10 -3.55
N SER A 57 12.32 3.18 -4.01
CA SER A 57 11.68 4.24 -4.80
C SER A 57 10.91 3.71 -6.02
N ASN A 58 11.46 2.73 -6.74
CA ASN A 58 10.82 2.15 -7.92
C ASN A 58 9.52 1.39 -7.58
N ILE A 59 9.53 0.60 -6.50
CA ILE A 59 8.32 -0.13 -6.08
C ILE A 59 7.29 0.84 -5.49
N THR A 60 7.73 1.82 -4.70
CA THR A 60 6.86 2.89 -4.18
C THR A 60 6.20 3.67 -5.31
N ARG A 61 6.94 4.01 -6.37
CA ARG A 61 6.40 4.70 -7.55
C ARG A 61 5.34 3.86 -8.25
N LYS A 62 5.59 2.57 -8.47
CA LYS A 62 4.60 1.66 -9.09
C LYS A 62 3.32 1.57 -8.27
N ILE A 63 3.43 1.42 -6.95
CA ILE A 63 2.30 1.37 -6.02
C ILE A 63 1.52 2.68 -6.06
N TYR A 64 2.21 3.82 -5.97
CA TYR A 64 1.61 5.13 -5.99
C TYR A 64 0.84 5.38 -7.29
N LEU A 65 1.45 5.13 -8.45
CA LEU A 65 0.80 5.29 -9.75
C LEU A 65 -0.48 4.47 -9.87
N HIS A 66 -0.46 3.21 -9.41
CA HIS A 66 -1.64 2.35 -9.44
C HIS A 66 -2.77 2.87 -8.56
N ILE A 67 -2.44 3.37 -7.37
CA ILE A 67 -3.43 3.92 -6.43
C ILE A 67 -4.00 5.24 -6.96
N THR A 68 -3.17 6.13 -7.50
CA THR A 68 -3.61 7.39 -8.11
C THR A 68 -4.59 7.15 -9.25
N GLN A 69 -4.28 6.21 -10.16
CA GLN A 69 -5.20 5.83 -11.24
C GLN A 69 -6.56 5.33 -10.70
N ASN A 70 -6.54 4.52 -9.64
CA ASN A 70 -7.76 4.02 -9.00
C ASN A 70 -8.57 5.15 -8.33
N LEU A 71 -7.89 6.11 -7.70
CA LEU A 71 -8.51 7.28 -7.09
C LEU A 71 -9.13 8.22 -8.13
N GLU A 72 -8.46 8.45 -9.26
CA GLU A 72 -9.00 9.22 -10.38
C GLU A 72 -10.27 8.58 -10.93
N GLN A 73 -10.24 7.27 -11.20
CA GLN A 73 -11.42 6.55 -11.69
C GLN A 73 -12.59 6.65 -10.70
N LYS A 74 -12.33 6.41 -9.40
CA LYS A 74 -13.35 6.58 -8.35
C LYS A 74 -13.89 8.01 -8.26
N SER A 75 -13.06 9.01 -8.54
CA SER A 75 -13.48 10.41 -8.53
C SER A 75 -14.40 10.73 -9.70
N ILE A 76 -14.11 10.18 -10.89
CA ILE A 76 -14.97 10.30 -12.08
C ILE A 76 -16.32 9.61 -11.84
N GLU A 77 -16.32 8.40 -11.28
CA GLU A 77 -17.54 7.66 -10.95
C GLU A 77 -18.41 8.45 -9.96
N LYS A 78 -17.82 8.94 -8.86
CA LYS A 78 -18.53 9.79 -7.89
C LYS A 78 -19.10 11.07 -8.50
N PHE A 79 -18.36 11.69 -9.42
CA PHE A 79 -18.83 12.88 -10.12
C PHE A 79 -20.00 12.57 -11.04
N SER A 80 -19.92 11.47 -11.79
CA SER A 80 -21.02 10.98 -12.63
C SER A 80 -22.28 10.71 -11.81
N ASP A 81 -22.15 10.01 -10.68
CA ASP A 81 -23.26 9.72 -9.76
C ASP A 81 -23.90 11.00 -9.20
N TYR A 82 -23.08 12.00 -8.86
CA TYR A 82 -23.56 13.30 -8.41
C TYR A 82 -24.35 14.02 -9.51
N MET A 83 -23.80 14.07 -10.72
CA MET A 83 -24.45 14.72 -11.87
C MET A 83 -25.78 14.05 -12.24
N GLN A 84 -25.87 12.72 -12.15
CA GLN A 84 -27.11 12.00 -12.41
C GLN A 84 -28.19 12.31 -11.36
N LYS A 85 -27.81 12.39 -10.08
CA LYS A 85 -28.73 12.81 -9.00
C LYS A 85 -29.24 14.23 -9.20
N VAL A 86 -28.37 15.16 -9.58
CA VAL A 86 -28.75 16.57 -9.81
C VAL A 86 -29.64 16.72 -11.05
N SER A 87 -29.42 15.93 -12.10
CA SER A 87 -30.24 15.96 -13.33
C SER A 87 -31.61 15.29 -13.20
N THR A 88 -31.90 14.61 -12.09
CA THR A 88 -33.20 13.94 -11.85
C THR A 88 -34.17 14.82 -11.04
N PHE A 89 -33.81 16.09 -10.81
CA PHE A 89 -34.71 17.16 -10.36
C PHE A 89 -35.08 18.06 -11.55
#